data_AF-A0A928BEX1-F1
#
_entry.id   AF-A0A928BEX1-F1
#
_cell.length_a   1.000
_cell.length_b   1.000
_cell.length_c   1.000
_cell.angle_alpha   90.00
_cell.angle_beta   90.00
_cell.angle_gamma   90.00
#
_symmetry.space_group_name_H-M   'P 1'
#
loop_
_entity.id
_entity.type
_entity.pdbx_description
1 polymer ?
#
loop_
_entity_poly.entity_id
_entity_poly.type
_entity_poly.pdbx_seq_one_letter_code
_entity_poly.pdbx_strand_id
1 'polypeptide(L)'
;MIFLQQETVSIPTAMKHITLLIIITALTLFIIAAGAVYMLFSKKRKQSGKEKEILAQLAQVTDPIKGMMEAEKDPRQKALYRQIYGSCMNIRNLICGDTDPVAESIVQIPAVKEEDTAVEQVTETPAEPVKDIPAKGINFRFDEIKMTDSSDKLVAKVIDVIHKNMENSDFTVEDLSREIGMSRVHLNRKLKELMNISPSNLIKSIRLKQAAFLLINNDVNISEVAYKVGFSTHSYFSNSFHDYFGMTPKDFVSRYIDCKDEETLKRIFQ
;
A
#
# COMPACT_ATOMS: atom_id res chain seq x y z
N MET A 1 16.20 57.43 -2.31
CA MET A 1 16.10 56.77 -3.63
C MET A 1 17.27 55.81 -3.78
N ILE A 2 17.09 54.54 -3.44
CA ILE A 2 18.01 53.47 -3.86
C ILE A 2 17.13 52.49 -4.63
N PHE A 3 17.26 52.56 -5.94
CA PHE A 3 16.74 51.62 -6.92
C PHE A 3 17.50 50.31 -6.73
N LEU A 4 16.87 49.27 -6.20
CA LEU A 4 17.34 47.91 -6.40
C LEU A 4 16.55 47.33 -7.57
N GLN A 5 17.17 47.37 -8.75
CA GLN A 5 16.79 46.59 -9.92
C GLN A 5 16.62 45.13 -9.49
N GLN A 6 15.38 44.63 -9.55
CA GLN A 6 15.18 43.19 -9.65
C GLN A 6 15.53 42.78 -11.07
N GLU A 7 16.66 42.08 -11.21
CA GLU A 7 16.94 41.29 -12.41
C GLU A 7 15.83 40.24 -12.56
N THR A 8 14.96 40.42 -13.54
CA THR A 8 14.02 39.37 -13.96
C THR A 8 14.81 38.29 -14.67
N VAL A 9 15.30 37.31 -13.90
CA VAL A 9 15.82 36.06 -14.45
C VAL A 9 14.73 35.46 -15.33
N SER A 10 14.98 35.38 -16.63
CA SER A 10 14.08 34.75 -17.61
C SER A 10 14.08 33.24 -17.39
N ILE A 11 13.30 32.79 -16.41
CA ILE A 11 13.11 31.37 -16.10
C ILE A 11 12.33 30.72 -17.26
N PRO A 12 12.84 29.62 -17.86
CA PRO A 12 12.17 28.91 -18.94
C PRO A 12 10.74 28.52 -18.56
N THR A 13 9.79 28.59 -19.49
CA THR A 13 8.38 28.28 -19.25
C THR A 13 8.17 26.91 -18.59
N ALA A 14 9.04 25.93 -18.91
CA ALA A 14 9.05 24.60 -18.30
C ALA A 14 9.31 24.61 -16.77
N MET A 15 10.19 25.49 -16.29
CA MET A 15 10.51 25.61 -14.87
C MET A 15 9.35 26.21 -14.07
N LYS A 16 8.57 27.12 -14.68
CA LYS A 16 7.36 27.68 -14.05
C LYS A 16 6.29 26.62 -13.83
N HIS A 17 6.12 25.69 -14.76
CA HIS A 17 5.19 24.57 -14.61
C HIS A 17 5.62 23.61 -13.49
N ILE A 18 6.92 23.33 -13.35
CA ILE A 18 7.44 22.48 -12.27
C ILE A 18 7.20 23.14 -10.90
N THR A 19 7.51 24.43 -10.76
CA THR A 19 7.25 25.16 -9.50
C THR A 19 5.76 25.23 -9.18
N LEU A 20 4.89 25.42 -10.17
CA LEU A 20 3.43 25.38 -9.99
C LEU A 20 2.96 23.99 -9.51
N LEU A 21 3.51 22.91 -10.08
CA LEU A 21 3.17 21.54 -9.71
C LEU A 21 3.56 21.23 -8.25
N ILE A 22 4.73 21.69 -7.80
CA ILE A 22 5.21 21.56 -6.41
C ILE A 22 4.30 22.33 -5.44
N ILE A 23 3.86 23.54 -5.81
CA ILE A 23 2.95 24.33 -4.98
C ILE A 23 1.58 23.65 -4.87
N ILE A 24 1.07 23.10 -5.97
CA ILE A 24 -0.21 22.37 -5.99
C ILE A 24 -0.11 21.10 -5.12
N THR A 25 0.96 20.31 -5.21
CA THR A 25 1.13 19.10 -4.40
C THR A 25 1.30 19.41 -2.91
N ALA A 26 1.97 20.51 -2.56
CA ALA A 26 2.07 20.97 -1.18
C ALA A 26 0.70 21.40 -0.62
N LEU A 27 -0.12 22.10 -1.42
CA LEU A 27 -1.47 22.52 -1.03
C LEU A 27 -2.42 21.32 -0.85
N THR A 28 -2.34 20.30 -1.72
CA THR A 28 -3.18 19.10 -1.58
C THR A 28 -2.82 18.30 -0.33
N LEU A 29 -1.53 18.16 -0.01
CA LEU A 29 -1.07 17.52 1.23
C LEU A 29 -1.54 18.30 2.48
N PHE A 30 -1.49 19.62 2.45
CA PHE A 30 -1.98 20.47 3.54
C PHE A 30 -3.49 20.29 3.77
N ILE A 31 -4.29 20.23 2.69
CA ILE A 31 -5.74 20.00 2.76
C ILE A 31 -6.05 18.60 3.32
N ILE A 32 -5.30 17.57 2.93
CA ILE A 32 -5.47 16.20 3.45
C ILE A 32 -5.16 16.15 4.96
N ALA A 33 -4.06 16.78 5.39
CA ALA A 33 -3.70 16.85 6.79
C ALA A 33 -4.74 17.63 7.62
N ALA A 34 -5.21 18.77 7.11
CA ALA A 34 -6.30 19.54 7.73
C ALA A 34 -7.60 18.74 7.79
N GLY A 35 -7.92 17.96 6.74
CA GLY A 35 -9.07 17.06 6.70
C GLY A 35 -8.99 15.93 7.71
N ALA A 36 -7.80 15.33 7.89
CA ALA A 36 -7.56 14.29 8.91
C ALA A 36 -7.69 14.84 10.34
N VAL A 37 -7.12 16.02 10.61
CA VAL A 37 -7.27 16.72 11.89
C VAL A 37 -8.74 17.09 12.14
N TYR A 38 -9.44 17.56 11.11
CA TYR A 38 -10.88 17.85 11.19
C TYR A 38 -11.71 16.59 11.45
N MET A 39 -11.38 15.44 10.83
CA MET A 39 -12.00 14.13 11.05
C MET A 39 -11.80 13.62 12.48
N LEU A 40 -10.61 13.81 13.07
CA LEU A 40 -10.36 13.48 14.47
C LEU A 40 -11.18 14.36 15.42
N PHE A 41 -11.40 15.63 15.05
CA PHE A 41 -12.22 16.56 15.80
C PHE A 41 -13.74 16.41 15.57
N SER A 42 -14.18 15.83 14.44
CA SER A 42 -15.59 15.75 14.05
C SER A 42 -16.35 14.56 14.63
N LYS A 43 -15.67 13.58 15.24
CA LYS A 43 -16.28 12.40 15.88
C LYS A 43 -17.19 12.72 17.09
N LYS A 44 -17.49 14.01 17.35
CA LYS A 44 -18.37 14.45 18.41
C LYS A 44 -19.12 15.76 18.07
N ARG A 45 -20.04 15.76 17.09
CA ARG A 45 -21.27 16.59 17.11
C ARG A 45 -22.17 16.34 15.88
N LYS A 46 -23.47 16.17 16.14
CA LYS A 46 -24.58 16.21 15.18
C LYS A 46 -24.43 17.40 14.20
N GLN A 47 -24.54 17.12 12.91
CA GLN A 47 -24.52 18.06 11.79
C GLN A 47 -25.77 18.96 11.74
N SER A 48 -25.63 20.12 11.10
CA SER A 48 -26.70 20.70 10.26
C SER A 48 -26.20 21.89 9.40
N GLY A 49 -25.20 22.65 9.88
CA GLY A 49 -24.68 23.83 9.16
C GLY A 49 -23.45 23.58 8.29
N LYS A 50 -22.40 22.99 8.87
CA LYS A 50 -21.08 22.83 8.21
C LYS A 50 -21.08 21.85 7.03
N GLU A 51 -21.96 20.87 7.04
CA GLU A 51 -22.08 19.89 5.97
C GLU A 51 -22.59 20.51 4.67
N LYS A 52 -23.57 21.41 4.75
CA LYS A 52 -24.08 22.15 3.59
C LYS A 52 -22.99 23.04 2.98
N GLU A 53 -22.11 23.59 3.80
CA GLU A 53 -20.97 24.40 3.36
C GLU A 53 -19.88 23.54 2.70
N ILE A 54 -19.59 22.35 3.25
CA ILE A 54 -18.68 21.38 2.64
C ILE A 54 -19.22 20.87 1.29
N LEU A 55 -20.53 20.61 1.19
CA LEU A 55 -21.17 20.20 -0.06
C LEU A 55 -21.16 21.31 -1.11
N ALA A 56 -21.35 22.57 -0.70
CA ALA A 56 -21.23 23.72 -1.59
C ALA A 56 -19.79 23.90 -2.10
N GLN A 57 -18.78 23.71 -1.24
CA GLN A 57 -17.36 23.73 -1.64
C GLN A 57 -17.02 22.56 -2.58
N LEU A 58 -17.56 21.37 -2.33
CA LEU A 58 -17.35 20.21 -3.20
C LEU A 58 -18.00 20.42 -4.58
N ALA A 59 -19.17 21.05 -4.65
CA ALA A 59 -19.82 21.41 -5.91
C ALA A 59 -18.99 22.39 -6.74
N GLN A 60 -18.39 23.42 -6.10
CA GLN A 60 -17.49 24.36 -6.79
C GLN A 60 -16.30 23.69 -7.48
N VAL A 61 -15.85 22.53 -6.99
CA VAL A 61 -14.76 21.74 -7.61
C VAL A 61 -15.28 20.70 -8.60
N THR A 62 -16.46 20.14 -8.34
CA THR A 62 -17.02 19.03 -9.15
C THR A 62 -17.63 19.53 -10.46
N ASP A 63 -18.25 20.71 -10.48
CA ASP A 63 -18.90 21.27 -11.68
C ASP A 63 -17.90 21.61 -12.81
N PRO A 64 -16.72 22.21 -12.53
CA PRO A 64 -15.69 22.41 -13.55
C PRO A 64 -15.17 21.10 -14.14
N ILE A 65 -14.96 20.07 -13.31
CA ILE A 65 -14.47 18.75 -13.74
C ILE A 65 -15.50 18.07 -14.64
N LYS A 66 -16.80 18.20 -14.34
CA LYS A 66 -17.88 17.69 -15.19
C LYS A 66 -17.88 18.38 -16.57
N GLY A 67 -17.72 19.70 -16.60
CA GLY A 67 -17.62 20.46 -17.85
C GLY A 67 -16.40 20.05 -18.68
N MET A 68 -15.25 19.83 -18.05
CA MET A 68 -14.03 19.35 -18.72
C MET A 68 -14.21 17.92 -19.26
N MET A 69 -14.83 17.03 -18.49
CA MET A 69 -15.15 15.66 -18.93
C MET A 69 -16.09 15.65 -20.15
N GLU A 70 -17.11 16.50 -20.16
CA GLU A 70 -18.10 16.55 -21.25
C GLU A 70 -17.49 17.16 -22.52
N ALA A 71 -16.64 18.18 -22.38
CA ALA A 71 -15.94 18.86 -23.48
C ALA A 71 -14.77 18.06 -24.10
N GLU A 72 -14.21 17.08 -23.39
CA GLU A 72 -13.06 16.30 -23.85
C GLU A 72 -13.42 15.36 -25.02
N LYS A 73 -12.58 15.39 -26.07
CA LYS A 73 -12.76 14.61 -27.32
C LYS A 73 -11.90 13.35 -27.36
N ASP A 74 -10.76 13.32 -26.66
CA ASP A 74 -9.90 12.12 -26.60
C ASP A 74 -10.53 11.02 -25.71
N PRO A 75 -10.78 9.81 -26.24
CA PRO A 75 -11.38 8.71 -25.49
C PRO A 75 -10.60 8.30 -24.23
N ARG A 76 -9.27 8.38 -24.24
CA ARG A 76 -8.43 7.96 -23.11
C ARG A 76 -8.47 8.98 -21.98
N GLN A 77 -8.37 10.26 -22.33
CA GLN A 77 -8.46 11.35 -21.36
C GLN A 77 -9.89 11.49 -20.80
N LYS A 78 -10.91 11.30 -21.65
CA LYS A 78 -12.32 11.27 -21.20
C LYS A 78 -12.60 10.15 -20.20
N ALA A 79 -11.97 8.98 -20.36
CA ALA A 79 -12.05 7.88 -19.39
C ALA A 79 -11.41 8.24 -18.04
N LEU A 80 -10.26 8.92 -18.06
CA LEU A 80 -9.59 9.41 -16.85
C LEU A 80 -10.43 10.47 -16.12
N TYR A 81 -11.00 11.45 -16.85
CA TYR A 81 -11.90 12.44 -16.26
C TYR A 81 -13.17 11.80 -15.69
N ARG A 82 -13.72 10.77 -16.33
CA ARG A 82 -14.85 9.99 -15.82
C ARG A 82 -14.51 9.27 -14.52
N GLN A 83 -13.31 8.71 -14.40
CA GLN A 83 -12.84 8.06 -13.17
C GLN A 83 -12.68 9.05 -12.01
N ILE A 84 -12.05 10.20 -12.28
CA ILE A 84 -11.87 11.28 -11.28
C ILE A 84 -13.23 11.80 -10.81
N TYR A 85 -14.15 12.07 -11.73
CA TYR A 85 -15.50 12.52 -11.41
C TYR A 85 -16.27 11.46 -10.59
N GLY A 86 -16.15 10.18 -10.93
CA GLY A 86 -16.73 9.08 -10.15
C GLY A 86 -16.23 9.02 -8.71
N SER A 87 -14.93 9.23 -8.49
CA SER A 87 -14.35 9.33 -7.14
C SER A 87 -14.92 10.51 -6.35
N CYS A 88 -15.08 11.68 -6.98
CA CYS A 88 -15.70 12.85 -6.34
C CYS A 88 -17.16 12.58 -5.94
N MET A 89 -17.92 11.87 -6.78
CA MET A 89 -19.32 11.52 -6.51
C MET A 89 -19.45 10.49 -5.39
N ASN A 90 -18.54 9.53 -5.29
CA ASN A 90 -18.51 8.56 -4.18
C ASN A 90 -18.23 9.26 -2.84
N ILE A 91 -17.30 10.22 -2.81
CA ILE A 91 -17.03 11.03 -1.61
C ILE A 91 -18.26 11.85 -1.22
N ARG A 92 -18.94 12.47 -2.20
CA ARG A 92 -20.19 13.21 -1.97
C ARG A 92 -21.29 12.33 -1.37
N ASN A 93 -21.48 11.12 -1.92
CA ASN A 93 -22.49 10.17 -1.42
C ASN A 93 -22.15 9.67 0.00
N LEU A 94 -20.85 9.51 0.31
CA LEU A 94 -20.39 9.15 1.66
C LEU A 94 -20.65 10.26 2.68
N ILE A 95 -20.58 11.54 2.26
CA ILE A 95 -20.85 12.69 3.13
C ILE A 95 -22.35 12.84 3.37
N CYS A 96 -23.19 12.77 2.32
CA CYS A 96 -24.63 12.99 2.45
C CYS A 96 -25.39 11.86 3.19
N GLY A 97 -24.79 10.68 3.36
CA GLY A 97 -25.45 9.52 3.97
C GLY A 97 -26.59 8.93 3.12
N ASP A 98 -26.86 9.48 1.94
CA ASP A 98 -27.82 8.96 0.98
C ASP A 98 -27.20 7.79 0.21
N THR A 99 -27.42 6.56 0.68
CA THR A 99 -27.26 5.36 -0.14
C THR A 99 -28.53 5.14 -0.95
N ASP A 100 -28.68 5.86 -2.06
CA ASP A 100 -29.64 5.44 -3.08
C ASP A 100 -29.08 4.26 -3.88
N PRO A 101 -29.85 3.18 -4.07
CA PRO A 101 -29.41 1.98 -4.78
C PRO A 101 -29.60 2.19 -6.29
N VAL A 102 -28.57 2.72 -6.95
CA VAL A 102 -28.39 2.56 -8.41
C VAL A 102 -26.98 1.99 -8.59
N ALA A 103 -26.81 0.71 -8.30
CA ALA A 103 -26.95 -0.38 -9.26
C ALA A 103 -25.88 -0.32 -10.37
N GLU A 104 -24.89 -1.20 -10.20
CA GLU A 104 -24.47 -2.14 -11.24
C GLU A 104 -24.99 -1.82 -12.65
N SER A 105 -24.15 -1.21 -13.46
CA SER A 105 -24.18 -1.41 -14.90
C SER A 105 -22.89 -0.87 -15.51
N ILE A 106 -22.45 -1.54 -16.59
CA ILE A 106 -21.26 -1.30 -17.40
C ILE A 106 -20.01 -2.07 -16.92
N VAL A 107 -20.16 -3.38 -16.79
CA VAL A 107 -19.27 -4.32 -17.51
C VAL A 107 -19.99 -4.66 -18.82
N GLN A 108 -19.36 -4.38 -19.97
CA GLN A 108 -19.55 -4.96 -21.33
C GLN A 108 -19.13 -3.93 -22.40
N ILE A 109 -18.25 -4.14 -23.40
CA ILE A 109 -18.00 -5.14 -24.47
C ILE A 109 -16.76 -4.60 -25.29
N PRO A 110 -16.12 -5.24 -26.33
CA PRO A 110 -15.93 -6.63 -26.80
C PRO A 110 -14.44 -7.05 -26.96
N ALA A 111 -14.25 -8.33 -27.27
CA ALA A 111 -13.05 -8.88 -27.90
C ALA A 111 -12.78 -8.31 -29.31
N VAL A 112 -11.51 -8.19 -29.70
CA VAL A 112 -11.07 -8.09 -31.10
C VAL A 112 -10.09 -9.24 -31.37
N LYS A 113 -10.42 -10.03 -32.39
CA LYS A 113 -9.62 -11.11 -32.99
C LYS A 113 -8.90 -10.60 -34.24
N GLU A 114 -7.99 -11.46 -34.73
CA GLU A 114 -7.27 -11.48 -36.02
C GLU A 114 -5.95 -10.70 -36.06
N GLU A 115 -4.94 -11.09 -36.83
CA GLU A 115 -4.28 -12.35 -37.20
C GLU A 115 -3.03 -11.89 -37.99
N ASP A 116 -1.99 -12.73 -38.04
CA ASP A 116 -0.89 -12.76 -39.02
C ASP A 116 0.04 -11.54 -39.24
N THR A 117 1.33 -11.67 -38.91
CA THR A 117 2.41 -11.99 -39.88
C THR A 117 3.85 -11.78 -39.32
N ALA A 118 4.71 -12.77 -39.58
CA ALA A 118 6.17 -12.74 -39.85
C ALA A 118 7.20 -12.10 -38.88
N VAL A 119 7.93 -12.98 -38.18
CA VAL A 119 9.41 -13.13 -38.06
C VAL A 119 10.32 -11.95 -38.53
N GLU A 120 11.09 -11.30 -37.63
CA GLU A 120 12.56 -11.46 -37.40
C GLU A 120 13.22 -10.26 -36.64
N GLN A 121 14.15 -10.60 -35.72
CA GLN A 121 15.35 -9.88 -35.20
C GLN A 121 15.28 -8.74 -34.16
N VAL A 122 15.74 -9.11 -32.95
CA VAL A 122 16.58 -8.40 -31.95
C VAL A 122 16.67 -6.85 -32.02
N THR A 123 16.10 -6.16 -31.02
CA THR A 123 16.70 -4.99 -30.32
C THR A 123 15.83 -4.53 -29.13
N GLU A 124 16.46 -4.43 -27.95
CA GLU A 124 16.17 -3.59 -26.75
C GLU A 124 14.74 -3.42 -26.14
N THR A 125 14.60 -3.87 -24.86
CA THR A 125 13.64 -3.45 -23.78
C THR A 125 12.11 -3.67 -24.04
N PRO A 126 11.14 -3.62 -23.08
CA PRO A 126 11.14 -3.42 -21.62
C PRO A 126 10.25 -4.39 -20.78
N ALA A 127 10.39 -4.33 -19.45
CA ALA A 127 9.46 -4.74 -18.39
C ALA A 127 8.33 -5.75 -18.73
N GLU A 128 8.56 -7.04 -18.43
CA GLU A 128 7.45 -7.99 -18.32
C GLU A 128 6.63 -7.76 -17.03
N PRO A 129 5.30 -7.92 -17.10
CA PRO A 129 4.40 -7.75 -15.95
C PRO A 129 4.68 -8.84 -14.92
N VAL A 130 4.63 -8.47 -13.63
CA VAL A 130 4.68 -9.41 -12.50
C VAL A 130 3.48 -10.35 -12.62
N LYS A 131 3.68 -11.49 -13.30
CA LYS A 131 2.77 -12.64 -13.27
C LYS A 131 2.96 -13.32 -11.92
N ASP A 132 1.84 -13.53 -11.25
CA ASP A 132 1.60 -14.41 -10.09
C ASP A 132 2.85 -15.05 -9.48
N ILE A 133 3.24 -14.58 -8.28
CA ILE A 133 4.28 -15.24 -7.47
C ILE A 133 3.90 -16.73 -7.37
N PRO A 134 4.73 -17.67 -7.87
CA PRO A 134 4.45 -19.10 -7.74
C PRO A 134 4.68 -19.49 -6.27
N ALA A 135 3.65 -19.28 -5.44
CA ALA A 135 3.71 -19.45 -4.00
C ALA A 135 3.71 -20.94 -3.63
N LYS A 136 4.89 -21.54 -3.55
CA LYS A 136 5.09 -22.84 -2.91
C LYS A 136 5.44 -22.62 -1.44
N GLY A 137 4.44 -22.22 -0.64
CA GLY A 137 4.50 -22.29 0.82
C GLY A 137 4.40 -20.93 1.55
N ILE A 138 3.42 -20.83 2.45
CA ILE A 138 3.18 -19.71 3.38
C ILE A 138 2.69 -18.42 2.70
N ASN A 139 1.54 -18.48 2.01
CA ASN A 139 0.77 -17.27 1.67
C ASN A 139 -0.14 -16.91 2.86
N PHE A 140 0.33 -16.04 3.77
CA PHE A 140 -0.50 -15.51 4.84
C PHE A 140 -0.79 -14.03 4.61
N ARG A 141 -2.04 -13.75 4.20
CA ARG A 141 -2.57 -12.40 4.04
C ARG A 141 -3.24 -11.97 5.34
N PHE A 142 -2.85 -10.82 5.87
CA PHE A 142 -3.44 -10.29 7.11
C PHE A 142 -4.92 -9.89 6.93
N ASP A 143 -5.40 -9.80 5.69
CA ASP A 143 -6.76 -9.41 5.33
C ASP A 143 -7.85 -10.45 5.72
N GLU A 144 -7.48 -11.70 6.03
CA GLU A 144 -8.42 -12.81 6.28
C GLU A 144 -8.73 -13.07 7.77
N ILE A 145 -8.29 -12.19 8.68
CA ILE A 145 -8.41 -12.40 10.13
C ILE A 145 -9.86 -12.21 10.59
N LYS A 146 -10.42 -13.23 11.26
CA LYS A 146 -11.75 -13.14 11.91
C LYS A 146 -11.63 -12.30 13.18
N MET A 147 -12.11 -11.05 13.13
CA MET A 147 -11.94 -10.08 14.21
C MET A 147 -13.08 -10.12 15.24
N THR A 148 -12.67 -10.12 16.51
CA THR A 148 -13.45 -9.90 17.72
C THR A 148 -12.57 -9.11 18.70
N ASP A 149 -13.15 -8.30 19.59
CA ASP A 149 -12.37 -7.46 20.53
C ASP A 149 -11.34 -8.24 21.37
N SER A 150 -11.60 -9.53 21.63
CA SER A 150 -10.72 -10.42 22.38
C SER A 150 -9.64 -11.07 21.50
N SER A 151 -9.94 -11.42 20.25
CA SER A 151 -8.96 -11.98 19.32
C SER A 151 -7.93 -10.94 18.92
N ASP A 152 -8.35 -9.68 18.77
CA ASP A 152 -7.46 -8.59 18.35
C ASP A 152 -6.39 -8.31 19.41
N LYS A 153 -6.78 -8.33 20.70
CA LYS A 153 -5.84 -8.20 21.82
C LYS A 153 -4.84 -9.35 21.89
N LEU A 154 -5.29 -10.58 21.61
CA LEU A 154 -4.41 -11.74 21.60
C LEU A 154 -3.39 -11.63 20.46
N VAL A 155 -3.85 -11.36 19.24
CA VAL A 155 -2.99 -11.24 18.06
C VAL A 155 -1.99 -10.10 18.23
N ALA A 156 -2.43 -8.93 18.72
CA ALA A 156 -1.55 -7.81 19.01
C ALA A 156 -0.47 -8.19 20.04
N LYS A 157 -0.84 -8.90 21.12
CA LYS A 157 0.12 -9.37 22.12
C LYS A 157 1.12 -10.37 21.53
N VAL A 158 0.66 -11.31 20.70
CA VAL A 158 1.54 -12.28 20.02
C VAL A 158 2.58 -11.56 19.17
N ILE A 159 2.13 -10.60 18.34
CA ILE A 159 3.01 -9.85 17.45
C ILE A 159 4.03 -9.02 18.26
N ASP A 160 3.59 -8.35 19.33
CA ASP A 160 4.47 -7.57 20.21
C ASP A 160 5.57 -8.44 20.85
N VAL A 161 5.20 -9.62 21.35
CA VAL A 161 6.17 -10.58 21.91
C VAL A 161 7.18 -11.05 20.85
N ILE A 162 6.72 -11.32 19.63
CA ILE A 162 7.60 -11.71 18.53
C ILE A 162 8.56 -10.56 18.18
N HIS A 163 8.05 -9.33 18.07
CA HIS A 163 8.85 -8.14 17.79
C HIS A 163 9.95 -7.90 18.83
N LYS A 164 9.64 -8.11 20.12
CA LYS A 164 10.63 -8.02 21.21
C LYS A 164 11.74 -9.08 21.13
N ASN A 165 11.49 -10.19 20.46
CA ASN A 165 12.40 -11.33 20.35
C ASN A 165 12.90 -11.56 18.90
N MET A 166 12.92 -10.51 18.06
CA MET A 166 13.27 -10.63 16.64
C MET A 166 14.70 -11.07 16.39
N GLU A 167 15.66 -10.53 17.13
CA GLU A 167 17.09 -10.82 16.97
C GLU A 167 17.50 -12.17 17.59
N ASN A 168 16.65 -12.74 18.46
CA ASN A 168 16.97 -13.95 19.21
C ASN A 168 16.75 -15.22 18.36
N SER A 169 17.83 -15.85 17.89
CA SER A 169 17.77 -17.08 17.10
C SER A 169 17.17 -18.27 17.85
N ASP A 170 17.25 -18.27 19.17
CA ASP A 170 16.83 -19.39 20.02
C ASP A 170 15.38 -19.25 20.49
N PHE A 171 14.69 -18.18 20.09
CA PHE A 171 13.29 -17.94 20.44
C PHE A 171 12.37 -19.02 19.84
N THR A 172 11.70 -19.77 20.72
CA THR A 172 10.86 -20.91 20.33
C THR A 172 9.36 -20.64 20.50
N VAL A 173 8.53 -21.56 20.00
CA VAL A 173 7.08 -21.52 20.23
C VAL A 173 6.75 -21.72 21.70
N GLU A 174 7.57 -22.49 22.42
CA GLU A 174 7.47 -22.70 23.86
C GLU A 174 7.65 -21.38 24.62
N ASP A 175 8.64 -20.57 24.25
CA ASP A 175 8.88 -19.24 24.86
C ASP A 175 7.72 -18.30 24.58
N LEU A 176 7.27 -18.23 23.32
CA LEU A 176 6.09 -17.45 22.93
C LEU A 176 4.85 -17.84 23.75
N SER A 177 4.62 -19.14 23.94
CA SER A 177 3.47 -19.64 24.70
C SER A 177 3.54 -19.23 26.18
N ARG A 178 4.74 -19.28 26.76
CA ARG A 178 5.00 -18.88 28.15
C ARG A 178 4.74 -17.38 28.36
N GLU A 179 5.21 -16.55 27.45
CA GLU A 179 5.09 -15.09 27.54
C GLU A 179 3.65 -14.60 27.30
N ILE A 180 2.92 -15.27 26.41
CA ILE A 180 1.50 -15.00 26.21
C ILE A 180 0.66 -15.45 27.41
N GLY A 181 1.08 -16.50 28.11
CA GLY A 181 0.36 -17.12 29.22
C GLY A 181 -0.62 -18.21 28.76
N MET A 182 -0.28 -18.94 27.69
CA MET A 182 -1.09 -20.03 27.14
C MET A 182 -0.25 -21.29 26.97
N SER A 183 -0.89 -22.46 27.05
CA SER A 183 -0.19 -23.69 26.64
C SER A 183 0.08 -23.65 25.13
N ARG A 184 1.18 -24.29 24.69
CA ARG A 184 1.54 -24.41 23.28
C ARG A 184 0.39 -24.91 22.40
N VAL A 185 -0.35 -25.91 22.88
CA VAL A 185 -1.51 -26.49 22.15
C VAL A 185 -2.64 -25.47 22.02
N HIS A 186 -2.93 -24.72 23.09
CA HIS A 186 -3.98 -23.71 23.06
C HIS A 186 -3.63 -22.55 22.14
N LEU A 187 -2.39 -22.07 22.20
CA LEU A 187 -1.88 -21.02 21.32
C LEU A 187 -1.96 -21.44 19.85
N ASN A 188 -1.52 -22.65 19.53
CA ASN A 188 -1.56 -23.16 18.16
C ASN A 188 -3.00 -23.25 17.63
N ARG A 189 -3.92 -23.81 18.43
CA ARG A 189 -5.34 -23.86 18.06
C ARG A 189 -5.91 -22.46 17.84
N LYS A 190 -5.63 -21.49 18.72
CA LYS A 190 -6.15 -20.12 18.56
C LYS A 190 -5.58 -19.39 17.35
N LEU A 191 -4.28 -19.47 17.09
CA LEU A 191 -3.72 -18.84 15.89
C LEU A 191 -4.24 -19.52 14.61
N LYS A 192 -4.47 -20.84 14.63
CA LYS A 192 -5.08 -21.53 13.48
C LYS A 192 -6.54 -21.15 13.27
N GLU A 193 -7.32 -20.98 14.33
CA GLU A 193 -8.73 -20.52 14.24
C GLU A 193 -8.85 -19.07 13.77
N LEU A 194 -7.94 -18.19 14.20
CA LEU A 194 -7.99 -16.75 13.92
C LEU A 194 -7.31 -16.36 12.60
N MET A 195 -6.19 -16.99 12.30
CA MET A 195 -5.25 -16.60 11.25
C MET A 195 -4.87 -17.79 10.35
N ASN A 196 -5.40 -19.00 10.56
CA ASN A 196 -5.04 -20.19 9.77
C ASN A 196 -3.51 -20.46 9.67
N ILE A 197 -2.74 -20.01 10.65
CA ILE A 197 -1.27 -20.12 10.67
C ILE A 197 -0.80 -20.75 11.99
N SER A 198 0.26 -21.54 11.91
CA SER A 198 0.92 -22.07 13.11
C SER A 198 1.79 -20.98 13.77
N PRO A 199 2.02 -21.03 15.09
CA PRO A 199 2.89 -20.08 15.77
C PRO A 199 4.31 -20.03 15.18
N SER A 200 4.86 -21.19 14.78
CA SER A 200 6.20 -21.27 14.16
C SER A 200 6.26 -20.54 12.82
N ASN A 201 5.21 -20.68 12.01
CA ASN A 201 5.13 -20.03 10.71
C ASN A 201 4.88 -18.52 10.87
N LEU A 202 4.16 -18.10 11.92
CA LEU A 202 3.96 -16.70 12.24
C LEU A 202 5.26 -16.01 12.66
N ILE A 203 6.06 -16.64 13.53
CA ILE A 203 7.40 -16.12 13.88
C ILE A 203 8.25 -15.97 12.61
N LYS A 204 8.28 -17.00 11.77
CA LYS A 204 9.04 -17.00 10.53
C LYS A 204 8.58 -15.90 9.56
N SER A 205 7.27 -15.77 9.33
CA SER A 205 6.74 -14.79 8.39
C SER A 205 7.03 -13.36 8.83
N ILE A 206 6.90 -13.06 10.13
CA ILE A 206 7.25 -11.74 10.68
C ILE A 206 8.75 -11.46 10.50
N ARG A 207 9.62 -12.43 10.79
CA ARG A 207 11.08 -12.31 10.56
C ARG A 207 11.42 -12.05 9.09
N LEU A 208 10.77 -12.75 8.17
CA LEU A 208 11.00 -12.58 6.73
C LEU A 208 10.49 -11.24 6.21
N LYS A 209 9.32 -10.77 6.68
CA LYS A 209 8.81 -9.43 6.35
C LYS A 209 9.75 -8.34 6.85
N GLN A 210 10.26 -8.46 8.08
CA GLN A 210 11.26 -7.53 8.61
C GLN A 210 12.56 -7.57 7.81
N ALA A 211 13.00 -8.76 7.40
CA ALA A 211 14.22 -8.91 6.59
C ALA A 211 14.06 -8.21 5.24
N ALA A 212 12.93 -8.41 4.56
CA ALA A 212 12.61 -7.72 3.31
C ALA A 212 12.59 -6.19 3.49
N PHE A 213 12.01 -5.69 4.58
CA PHE A 213 12.05 -4.26 4.91
C PHE A 213 13.49 -3.76 5.08
N LEU A 214 14.33 -4.49 5.81
CA LEU A 214 15.74 -4.10 6.01
C LEU A 214 16.54 -4.15 4.72
N LEU A 215 16.29 -5.13 3.84
CA LEU A 215 16.98 -5.30 2.56
C LEU A 215 16.70 -4.17 1.56
N ILE A 216 15.50 -3.59 1.59
CA ILE A 216 15.14 -2.49 0.68
C ILE A 216 15.58 -1.13 1.24
N ASN A 217 15.47 -0.94 2.56
CA ASN A 217 15.69 0.38 3.17
C ASN A 217 17.12 0.65 3.60
N ASN A 218 17.93 -0.38 3.80
CA ASN A 218 19.28 -0.24 4.31
C ASN A 218 20.28 -0.91 3.37
N ASP A 219 21.45 -0.30 3.21
CA ASP A 219 22.58 -0.86 2.47
C ASP A 219 23.34 -1.87 3.35
N VAL A 220 22.68 -2.97 3.71
CA VAL A 220 23.20 -4.00 4.63
C VAL A 220 23.44 -5.30 3.90
N ASN A 221 24.49 -6.00 4.31
CA ASN A 221 24.79 -7.33 3.79
C ASN A 221 23.63 -8.31 4.11
N ILE A 222 23.22 -9.11 3.12
CA ILE A 222 22.17 -10.13 3.25
C ILE A 222 22.43 -11.08 4.43
N SER A 223 23.69 -11.47 4.66
CA SER A 223 24.07 -12.32 5.79
C SER A 223 23.86 -11.62 7.13
N GLU A 224 24.17 -10.32 7.23
CA GLU A 224 23.94 -9.54 8.45
C GLU A 224 22.44 -9.36 8.72
N VAL A 225 21.64 -9.14 7.68
CA VAL A 225 20.17 -9.07 7.81
C VAL A 225 19.61 -10.39 8.36
N ALA A 226 20.09 -11.53 7.88
CA ALA A 226 19.67 -12.84 8.38
C ALA A 226 19.89 -12.97 9.89
N TYR A 227 21.05 -12.56 10.40
CA TYR A 227 21.33 -12.59 11.84
C TYR A 227 20.51 -11.56 12.62
N LYS A 228 20.33 -10.34 12.08
CA LYS A 228 19.50 -9.28 12.69
C LYS A 228 18.02 -9.64 12.80
N VAL A 229 17.51 -10.54 11.97
CA VAL A 229 16.12 -11.03 12.09
C VAL A 229 16.04 -12.40 12.77
N GLY A 230 17.11 -12.83 13.45
CA GLY A 230 17.10 -14.01 14.31
C GLY A 230 17.14 -15.34 13.54
N PHE A 231 17.72 -15.39 12.35
CA PHE A 231 18.07 -16.66 11.71
C PHE A 231 19.44 -17.14 12.18
N SER A 232 19.54 -18.43 12.51
CA SER A 232 20.78 -19.06 12.96
C SER A 232 21.80 -19.27 11.85
N THR A 233 21.34 -19.42 10.59
CA THR A 233 22.21 -19.66 9.44
C THR A 233 21.71 -18.94 8.19
N HIS A 234 22.65 -18.47 7.37
CA HIS A 234 22.35 -17.81 6.09
C HIS A 234 21.60 -18.75 5.12
N SER A 235 21.98 -20.02 5.03
CA SER A 235 21.31 -20.97 4.12
C SER A 235 19.84 -21.20 4.49
N TYR A 236 19.53 -21.32 5.78
CA TYR A 236 18.15 -21.46 6.23
C TYR A 236 17.32 -20.21 5.96
N PHE A 237 17.93 -19.03 6.14
CA PHE A 237 17.33 -17.75 5.77
C PHE A 237 17.02 -17.67 4.28
N SER A 238 18.03 -17.87 3.41
CA SER A 238 17.87 -17.72 1.96
C SER A 238 16.82 -18.66 1.38
N ASN A 239 16.77 -19.92 1.84
CA ASN A 239 15.72 -20.87 1.45
C ASN A 239 14.35 -20.42 1.95
N SER A 240 14.23 -20.04 3.22
CA SER A 240 12.95 -19.58 3.79
C SER A 240 12.44 -18.31 3.11
N PHE A 241 13.34 -17.41 2.74
CA PHE A 241 13.02 -16.17 2.03
C PHE A 241 12.53 -16.46 0.61
N HIS A 242 13.22 -17.35 -0.10
CA HIS A 242 12.78 -17.82 -1.40
C HIS A 242 11.41 -18.49 -1.35
N ASP A 243 11.18 -19.38 -0.38
CA ASP A 243 9.89 -20.07 -0.22
C ASP A 243 8.74 -19.08 0.02
N TYR A 244 9.01 -18.01 0.78
CA TYR A 244 8.00 -17.01 1.14
C TYR A 244 7.73 -15.97 0.03
N PHE A 245 8.78 -15.42 -0.59
CA PHE A 245 8.68 -14.34 -1.59
C PHE A 245 8.76 -14.83 -3.05
N GLY A 246 9.06 -16.11 -3.27
CA GLY A 246 9.25 -16.69 -4.60
C GLY A 246 10.54 -16.27 -5.31
N MET A 247 11.47 -15.62 -4.60
CA MET A 247 12.74 -15.16 -5.15
C MET A 247 13.83 -15.10 -4.09
N THR A 248 15.10 -15.14 -4.49
CA THR A 248 16.21 -15.07 -3.53
C THR A 248 16.32 -13.68 -2.91
N PRO A 249 16.92 -13.53 -1.71
CA PRO A 249 17.15 -12.21 -1.11
C PRO A 249 17.93 -11.26 -2.02
N LYS A 250 18.87 -11.79 -2.82
CA LYS A 250 19.67 -11.00 -3.76
C LYS A 250 18.81 -10.46 -4.91
N ASP A 251 17.98 -11.30 -5.50
CA ASP A 251 17.08 -10.90 -6.58
C ASP A 251 16.03 -9.90 -6.07
N PHE A 252 15.55 -10.10 -4.83
CA PHE A 252 14.64 -9.19 -4.17
C PHE A 252 15.25 -7.80 -4.01
N VAL A 253 16.48 -7.68 -3.50
CA VAL A 253 17.19 -6.39 -3.43
C VAL A 253 17.32 -5.78 -4.82
N SER A 254 17.83 -6.53 -5.81
CA SER A 254 18.01 -6.01 -7.17
C SER A 254 16.72 -5.50 -7.80
N ARG A 255 15.57 -6.07 -7.43
CA ARG A 255 14.25 -5.71 -7.97
C ARG A 255 13.62 -4.50 -7.26
N TYR A 256 13.89 -4.33 -5.98
CA TYR A 256 13.15 -3.38 -5.13
C TYR A 256 13.99 -2.29 -4.48
N ILE A 257 15.33 -2.27 -4.61
CA ILE A 257 16.21 -1.29 -3.96
C ILE A 257 15.87 0.17 -4.31
N ASP A 258 15.46 0.44 -5.54
CA ASP A 258 15.06 1.79 -6.00
C ASP A 258 13.59 2.11 -5.72
N CYS A 259 12.81 1.12 -5.26
CA CYS A 259 11.38 1.26 -5.02
C CYS A 259 11.12 1.72 -3.59
N LYS A 260 11.24 3.04 -3.37
CA LYS A 260 10.85 3.71 -2.12
C LYS A 260 9.37 4.11 -2.08
N ASP A 261 8.59 3.64 -3.06
CA ASP A 261 7.16 3.90 -3.13
C ASP A 261 6.43 3.09 -2.06
N GLU A 262 5.76 3.80 -1.14
CA GLU A 262 5.03 3.23 -0.01
C GLU A 262 3.92 2.28 -0.47
N GLU A 263 3.32 2.54 -1.64
CA GLU A 263 2.26 1.72 -2.22
C GLU A 263 2.80 0.36 -2.72
N THR A 264 3.98 0.35 -3.33
CA THR A 264 4.63 -0.89 -3.76
C THR A 264 5.10 -1.72 -2.57
N LEU A 265 5.64 -1.10 -1.52
CA LEU A 265 5.98 -1.79 -0.27
C LEU A 265 4.73 -2.41 0.39
N LYS A 266 3.60 -1.67 0.42
CA LYS A 266 2.33 -2.21 0.93
C LYS A 266 1.89 -3.45 0.17
N ARG A 267 2.02 -3.49 -1.16
CA ARG A 267 1.67 -4.69 -1.96
C ARG A 267 2.55 -5.89 -1.66
N ILE A 268 3.83 -5.68 -1.30
CA ILE A 268 4.76 -6.77 -0.95
C ILE A 268 4.44 -7.33 0.46
N PHE A 269 3.92 -6.49 1.36
CA PHE A 269 3.70 -6.84 2.76
C PHE A 269 2.24 -7.13 3.16
N GLN A 270 1.25 -6.87 2.29
CA GLN A 270 -0.17 -7.25 2.44
C GLN A 270 -0.35 -8.78 2.43
#